data_AF-A0A2N1RMQ3-F1
#
_entry.id   AF-A0A2N1RMQ3-F1
#
_cell.length_a   1.000
_cell.length_b   1.000
_cell.length_c   1.000
_cell.angle_alpha   90.00
_cell.angle_beta   90.00
_cell.angle_gamma   90.00
#
_symmetry.space_group_name_H-M   'P 1'
#
loop_
_entity.id
_entity.type
_entity.pdbx_description
1 polymer ?
#
loop_
_entity_poly.entity_id
_entity_poly.type
_entity_poly.pdbx_seq_one_letter_code
_entity_poly.pdbx_strand_id
1 'polypeptide(L)'
;MAIPSAPPTPSITPGDSQLTFNWMSVAEATSYEVYFNTVNDAFTAAQVGGVITGTSYVLTGLTNGTTYYMWVKAKNSVGTSGFSSPANGTPIL
;
A
#
# COMPACT_ATOMS: atom_id res chain seq x y z
N MET A 1 9.58 17.84 -14.05
CA MET A 1 9.27 16.47 -13.62
C MET A 1 10.29 16.04 -12.59
N ALA A 2 9.83 15.61 -11.42
CA ALA A 2 10.67 15.15 -10.31
C ALA A 2 10.21 13.76 -9.86
N ILE A 3 11.00 13.12 -9.01
CA ILE A 3 10.54 11.92 -8.30
C ILE A 3 9.35 12.33 -7.41
N PRO A 4 8.20 11.61 -7.44
CA PRO A 4 7.06 11.94 -6.60
C PRO A 4 7.41 11.88 -5.10
N SER A 5 6.70 12.63 -4.28
CA SER A 5 6.79 12.47 -2.83
C SER A 5 6.24 11.11 -2.40
N ALA A 6 6.60 10.65 -1.20
CA ALA A 6 5.94 9.48 -0.63
C ALA A 6 4.43 9.76 -0.46
N PRO A 7 3.54 8.79 -0.72
CA PRO A 7 2.13 8.92 -0.38
C PRO A 7 1.93 9.18 1.11
N PRO A 8 0.88 9.93 1.50
CA PRO A 8 0.40 9.95 2.88
C PRO A 8 0.03 8.54 3.38
N THR A 9 -0.15 8.38 4.69
CA THR A 9 -0.61 7.12 5.28
C THR A 9 -1.90 6.64 4.61
N PRO A 10 -1.95 5.41 4.07
CA PRO A 10 -3.17 4.87 3.48
C PRO A 10 -4.23 4.61 4.56
N SER A 11 -5.50 4.57 4.15
CA SER A 11 -6.59 4.05 4.98
C SER A 11 -6.87 2.59 4.61
N ILE A 12 -7.31 1.81 5.60
CA ILE A 12 -7.59 0.38 5.46
C ILE A 12 -9.03 0.10 5.88
N THR A 13 -9.76 -0.64 5.07
CA THR A 13 -11.07 -1.19 5.40
C THR A 13 -10.99 -2.71 5.42
N PRO A 14 -11.17 -3.35 6.59
CA PRO A 14 -11.21 -4.81 6.69
C PRO A 14 -12.44 -5.44 6.03
N GLY A 15 -12.27 -6.66 5.55
CA GLY A 15 -13.35 -7.58 5.16
C GLY A 15 -12.92 -9.04 5.37
N ASP A 16 -13.71 -9.99 4.90
CA ASP A 16 -13.41 -11.42 5.04
C ASP A 16 -12.21 -11.82 4.21
N SER A 17 -11.14 -12.21 4.90
CA SER A 17 -9.89 -12.68 4.31
C SER A 17 -9.28 -11.68 3.34
N GLN A 18 -9.62 -10.39 3.53
CA GLN A 18 -9.17 -9.30 2.67
C GLN A 18 -9.05 -7.98 3.43
N LEU A 19 -8.26 -7.08 2.86
CA LEU A 19 -8.17 -5.69 3.27
C LEU A 19 -8.25 -4.81 2.02
N THR A 20 -9.01 -3.72 2.11
CA THR A 20 -9.07 -2.69 1.06
C THR A 20 -8.23 -1.50 1.46
N PHE A 21 -7.27 -1.14 0.61
CA PHE A 21 -6.35 -0.02 0.77
C PHE A 21 -6.83 1.13 -0.07
N ASN A 22 -6.87 2.32 0.51
CA ASN A 22 -7.10 3.56 -0.23
C ASN A 22 -6.02 4.56 0.18
N TRP A 23 -5.50 5.31 -0.79
CA TRP A 23 -4.56 6.40 -0.53
C TRP A 23 -4.94 7.64 -1.34
N MET A 24 -4.34 8.77 -0.98
CA MET A 24 -4.49 9.99 -1.77
C MET A 24 -3.58 9.97 -2.99
N SER A 25 -4.05 10.54 -4.10
CA SER A 25 -3.19 10.73 -5.27
C SER A 25 -2.02 11.65 -4.95
N VAL A 26 -0.83 11.30 -5.43
CA VAL A 26 0.38 12.10 -5.29
C VAL A 26 0.66 12.86 -6.59
N ALA A 27 1.02 14.14 -6.48
CA ALA A 27 1.42 14.93 -7.64
C ALA A 27 2.63 14.29 -8.36
N GLU A 28 2.67 14.41 -9.69
CA GLU A 28 3.67 13.80 -10.57
C GLU A 28 3.68 12.25 -10.59
N ALA A 29 2.84 11.56 -9.80
CA ALA A 29 2.75 10.10 -9.81
C ALA A 29 1.88 9.59 -10.97
N THR A 30 2.39 8.60 -11.70
CA THR A 30 1.64 7.90 -12.75
C THR A 30 1.19 6.51 -12.32
N SER A 31 1.79 5.97 -11.27
CA SER A 31 1.45 4.68 -10.69
C SER A 31 1.92 4.55 -9.24
N TYR A 32 1.51 3.46 -8.61
CA TYR A 32 1.82 3.11 -7.23
C TYR A 32 2.27 1.65 -7.13
N GLU A 33 3.10 1.39 -6.12
CA GLU A 33 3.55 0.06 -5.71
C GLU A 33 3.07 -0.17 -4.28
N VAL A 34 2.35 -1.26 -4.02
CA VAL A 34 1.79 -1.59 -2.71
C VAL A 34 2.60 -2.71 -2.08
N TYR A 35 2.87 -2.57 -0.78
CA TYR A 35 3.67 -3.51 -0.01
C TYR A 35 2.94 -3.89 1.28
N PHE A 36 3.12 -5.14 1.72
CA PHE A 36 2.56 -5.62 2.98
C PHE A 36 3.49 -6.56 3.72
N ASN A 37 3.28 -6.67 5.04
CA ASN A 37 3.98 -7.60 5.92
C ASN A 37 3.14 -7.85 7.19
N THR A 38 3.41 -8.92 7.95
CA THR A 38 2.86 -9.11 9.31
C THR A 38 3.72 -8.45 10.40
N VAL A 39 4.92 -8.00 10.04
CA VAL A 39 5.83 -7.21 10.89
C VAL A 39 5.79 -5.74 10.45
N ASN A 40 5.83 -4.80 11.40
CA ASN A 40 5.87 -3.36 11.10
C ASN A 40 7.27 -2.90 10.62
N ASP A 41 7.72 -3.45 9.50
CA ASP A 41 8.98 -3.11 8.86
C ASP A 41 8.82 -3.15 7.33
N ALA A 42 8.92 -1.96 6.71
CA ALA A 42 8.75 -1.79 5.28
C ALA A 42 9.89 -2.42 4.46
N PHE A 43 11.09 -2.57 5.04
CA PHE A 43 12.25 -3.12 4.33
C PHE A 43 12.21 -4.63 4.17
N THR A 44 11.34 -5.31 4.93
CA THR A 44 11.07 -6.74 4.83
C THR A 44 9.71 -7.04 4.17
N ALA A 45 9.00 -6.01 3.72
CA ALA A 45 7.66 -6.15 3.13
C ALA A 45 7.69 -6.69 1.70
N ALA A 46 6.67 -7.48 1.34
CA ALA A 46 6.48 -8.03 0.01
C ALA A 46 5.63 -7.09 -0.86
N GLN A 47 6.01 -6.92 -2.12
CA GLN A 47 5.20 -6.16 -3.10
C GLN A 47 4.01 -7.00 -3.58
N VAL A 48 2.87 -6.35 -3.79
CA VAL A 48 1.64 -6.93 -4.33
C VAL A 48 1.03 -6.07 -5.43
N GLY A 49 0.12 -6.63 -6.22
CA GLY A 49 -0.71 -5.88 -7.18
C GLY A 49 0.00 -5.34 -8.42
N GLY A 50 1.32 -5.50 -8.53
CA GLY A 50 2.10 -5.00 -9.68
C GLY A 50 2.09 -3.47 -9.77
N VAL A 51 1.85 -2.94 -10.97
CA VAL A 51 1.74 -1.50 -11.25
C VAL A 51 0.28 -1.07 -11.11
N ILE A 52 -0.02 -0.22 -10.14
CA ILE A 52 -1.38 0.24 -9.87
C ILE A 52 -1.50 1.70 -10.32
N THR A 53 -2.41 1.99 -11.26
CA THR A 53 -2.64 3.38 -11.75
C THR A 53 -3.73 4.11 -10.97
N GLY A 54 -4.58 3.37 -10.26
CA GLY A 54 -5.58 3.93 -9.34
C GLY A 54 -5.02 4.24 -7.96
N THR A 55 -5.90 4.68 -7.05
CA THR A 55 -5.56 5.00 -5.66
C THR A 55 -6.20 4.05 -4.65
N SER A 56 -6.55 2.85 -5.11
CA SER A 56 -7.01 1.76 -4.26
C SER A 56 -6.46 0.42 -4.71
N TYR A 57 -6.41 -0.52 -3.77
CA TYR A 57 -6.05 -1.91 -4.02
C TYR A 57 -6.77 -2.80 -3.01
N VAL A 58 -7.15 -4.00 -3.42
CA VAL A 58 -7.73 -5.01 -2.51
C VAL A 58 -6.72 -6.16 -2.40
N LEU A 59 -6.22 -6.40 -1.19
CA LEU A 59 -5.39 -7.56 -0.89
C LEU A 59 -6.28 -8.67 -0.34
N THR A 60 -6.36 -9.78 -1.06
CA THR A 60 -7.16 -10.95 -0.71
C THR A 60 -6.28 -12.12 -0.27
N GLY A 61 -6.89 -13.18 0.27
CA GLY A 61 -6.17 -14.38 0.70
C GLY A 61 -5.41 -14.19 2.01
N LEU A 62 -5.86 -13.24 2.83
CA LEU A 62 -5.31 -12.94 4.14
C LEU A 62 -5.98 -13.81 5.21
N THR A 63 -5.28 -14.07 6.30
CA THR A 63 -5.83 -14.82 7.44
C THR A 63 -6.61 -13.89 8.36
N ASN A 64 -7.89 -14.17 8.60
CA ASN A 64 -8.70 -13.44 9.57
C ASN A 64 -8.07 -13.45 10.96
N GLY A 65 -8.13 -12.32 11.67
CA GLY A 65 -7.51 -12.13 12.98
C GLY A 65 -6.00 -11.88 12.96
N THR A 66 -5.34 -11.93 11.78
CA THR A 66 -3.92 -11.57 11.64
C THR A 66 -3.77 -10.11 11.25
N THR A 67 -2.95 -9.35 11.98
CA THR A 67 -2.65 -7.96 11.62
C THR A 67 -1.61 -7.90 10.52
N TYR A 68 -1.92 -7.12 9.49
CA TYR A 68 -1.01 -6.82 8.39
C TYR A 68 -0.69 -5.33 8.37
N TYR A 69 0.58 -4.99 8.18
CA TYR A 69 1.12 -3.65 8.00
C TYR A 69 1.38 -3.40 6.53
N MET A 70 1.06 -2.19 6.08
CA MET A 70 1.03 -1.86 4.66
C MET A 70 1.57 -0.47 4.35
N TRP A 71 2.19 -0.40 3.18
CA TRP A 71 2.87 0.78 2.67
C TRP A 71 2.61 0.95 1.19
N VAL A 72 2.67 2.20 0.73
CA VAL A 72 2.56 2.55 -0.68
C VAL A 72 3.74 3.40 -1.09
N LYS A 73 4.28 3.16 -2.29
CA LYS A 73 5.20 4.07 -2.97
C LYS A 73 4.52 4.66 -4.20
N ALA A 74 4.80 5.93 -4.49
CA ALA A 74 4.41 6.60 -5.72
C ALA A 74 5.53 6.47 -6.76
N LYS A 75 5.17 6.36 -8.04
CA LYS A 75 6.13 6.14 -9.12
C LYS A 75 5.76 6.94 -10.36
N ASN A 76 6.77 7.41 -11.06
CA ASN A 76 6.69 7.90 -12.42
C ASN A 76 7.93 7.48 -13.23
N SER A 77 8.08 8.00 -14.45
CA SER A 77 9.23 7.69 -15.30
C SER A 77 10.55 8.26 -14.81
N VAL A 78 10.54 9.24 -13.89
CA VAL A 78 11.75 9.78 -13.26
C VAL A 78 12.23 8.85 -12.14
N GLY A 79 11.32 8.25 -11.40
CA GLY A 79 11.67 7.28 -10.36
C GLY A 79 10.52 6.92 -9.42
N THR A 80 10.89 6.23 -8.34
CA THR A 80 9.97 5.77 -7.28
C THR A 80 10.28 6.52 -5.98
N SER A 81 9.24 6.91 -5.24
CA SER A 81 9.33 7.56 -3.94
C SER A 81 9.83 6.61 -2.84
N GLY A 82 10.06 7.17 -1.65
CA GLY A 82 10.08 6.38 -0.41
C GLY A 82 8.71 5.80 -0.06
N PHE A 83 8.66 4.92 0.94
CA PHE A 83 7.41 4.39 1.48
C PHE A 83 6.58 5.48 2.16
N SER A 84 5.25 5.35 2.12
CA SER A 84 4.35 6.04 3.04
C SER A 84 4.67 5.69 4.50
N SER A 85 4.05 6.38 5.46
CA SER A 85 3.94 5.83 6.81
C SER A 85 3.10 4.54 6.80
N PRO A 86 3.34 3.59 7.73
CA PRO A 86 2.58 2.35 7.79
C PRO A 86 1.12 2.62 8.13
N ALA A 87 0.23 1.92 7.44
CA ALA A 87 -1.10 1.63 7.95
C ALA A 87 -1.16 0.15 8.37
N ASN A 88 -2.12 -0.21 9.22
CA ASN A 88 -2.36 -1.62 9.54
C ASN A 88 -3.85 -1.92 9.58
N GLY A 89 -4.18 -3.19 9.37
CA GLY A 89 -5.54 -3.70 9.49
C GLY A 89 -5.54 -5.20 9.74
N THR A 90 -6.66 -5.69 10.23
CA THR A 90 -6.88 -7.09 10.57
C THR A 90 -8.14 -7.56 9.85
N PRO A 91 -8.04 -8.49 8.89
CA PRO A 91 -9.22 -9.07 8.24
C PRO A 91 -10.15 -9.73 9.27
N ILE A 92 -11.44 -9.67 9.01
CA ILE A 92 -12.50 -10.15 9.91
C ILE A 92 -13.56 -10.90 9.10
N LEU A 93 -14.18 -11.92 9.72
CA LEU A 93 -15.34 -12.64 9.17
C LEU A 93 -16.56 -11.72 9.02
#